data_AF-A0A3B8L0W9-F1
#
_entry.id   AF-A0A3B8L0W9-F1
#
_cell.length_a   1.000
_cell.length_b   1.000
_cell.length_c   1.000
_cell.angle_alpha   90.00
_cell.angle_beta   90.00
_cell.angle_gamma   90.00
#
_symmetry.space_group_name_H-M   'P 1'
#
loop_
_entity.id
_entity.type
_entity.pdbx_description
1 polymer ?
#
loop_
_entity_poly.entity_id
_entity_poly.type
_entity_poly.pdbx_seq_one_letter_code
_entity_poly.pdbx_strand_id
1 'polypeptide(L)'
;MTPGQEEAKNRPRKLARGICDEVKSLLGFFFVSAIAVVFGNVPATVVGQDESGSQHWAFRPVSRPSVPSTRNREWPLNPIDRFLLSRLEAIQRKPVATVERRMFLRRVTFNLTGLPPTPAELRRFVSDESANAVERVVDRLLASPHYGERWGRHWLDISRYADSNGLDENRALINAYHFRDYVVDAFNRDLPFDDFVQSQLAGDLLPEPERPSQVEDPTWAWRVATLTGDRLRATGFLSLGPKGLREVDPVKMEMDIIDDQVATVGKALLGLTLECARCHDHKFDPITTADYYALAGIFKSTRTMKQIVDKRGKGDGYWLEREIARTPLGSVKRVVESVMCVEEGSPKNLRIHVRGSHLELGEEVRRGLPKILSQQLAAADIGPGESGRLQLARWITDPRHPLTSRVIANRIWQWH
;
A
#
# COMPACT_ATOMS: atom_id res chain seq x y z
N MET A 1 70.19 -24.72 -33.41
CA MET A 1 69.90 -26.18 -33.49
C MET A 1 68.62 -26.43 -32.69
N THR A 2 67.58 -26.94 -33.36
CA THR A 2 66.43 -27.65 -32.77
C THR A 2 66.94 -28.86 -31.95
N PRO A 3 66.24 -29.29 -30.88
CA PRO A 3 64.97 -30.05 -31.01
C PRO A 3 63.92 -29.70 -29.93
N GLY A 4 62.64 -29.63 -30.24
CA GLY A 4 61.77 -30.81 -30.07
C GLY A 4 60.30 -30.38 -30.16
N GLN A 5 59.75 -30.49 -31.36
CA GLN A 5 58.32 -30.51 -31.60
C GLN A 5 57.85 -31.97 -31.58
N GLU A 6 57.20 -32.42 -30.51
CA GLU A 6 56.19 -33.48 -30.55
C GLU A 6 55.48 -33.52 -29.19
N GLU A 7 54.18 -33.81 -29.20
CA GLU A 7 53.28 -33.88 -28.01
C GLU A 7 52.68 -32.58 -27.44
N ALA A 8 51.68 -32.03 -28.14
CA ALA A 8 50.41 -31.60 -27.51
C ALA A 8 49.34 -31.25 -28.57
N LYS A 9 49.21 -32.07 -29.62
CA LYS A 9 48.24 -31.82 -30.73
C LYS A 9 46.84 -32.41 -30.52
N ASN A 10 46.42 -32.74 -29.28
CA ASN A 10 45.16 -33.49 -29.10
C ASN A 10 44.29 -33.17 -27.87
N ARG A 11 44.21 -31.90 -27.47
CA ARG A 11 43.16 -31.39 -26.56
C ARG A 11 42.78 -29.98 -27.03
N PRO A 12 41.74 -29.76 -27.86
CA PRO A 12 40.34 -29.89 -27.42
C PRO A 12 39.36 -30.22 -28.57
N ARG A 13 38.95 -31.49 -28.73
CA ARG A 13 37.83 -31.85 -29.64
C ARG A 13 36.70 -32.65 -28.97
N LYS A 14 36.87 -33.07 -27.71
CA LYS A 14 35.83 -33.76 -26.92
C LYS A 14 34.94 -32.82 -26.10
N LEU A 15 35.42 -31.64 -25.69
CA LEU A 15 34.60 -30.67 -24.94
C LEU A 15 33.62 -29.87 -25.83
N ALA A 16 33.98 -29.65 -27.10
CA ALA A 16 33.13 -28.93 -28.05
C ALA A 16 31.97 -29.77 -28.63
N ARG A 17 32.06 -31.11 -28.61
CA ARG A 17 30.95 -32.00 -29.04
C ARG A 17 29.86 -32.13 -27.98
N GLY A 18 30.22 -32.22 -26.69
CA GLY A 18 29.23 -32.30 -25.60
C GLY A 18 28.33 -31.06 -25.51
N ILE A 19 28.89 -29.86 -25.72
CA ILE A 19 28.14 -28.60 -25.68
C ILE A 19 27.23 -28.42 -26.92
N CYS A 20 27.61 -28.97 -28.08
CA CYS A 20 26.78 -28.92 -29.29
C CYS A 20 25.57 -29.85 -29.26
N ASP A 21 25.65 -30.99 -28.56
CA ASP A 21 24.55 -31.95 -28.51
C ASP A 21 23.46 -31.55 -27.48
N GLU A 22 23.83 -30.83 -26.41
CA GLU A 22 22.87 -30.21 -25.47
C GLU A 22 22.12 -29.01 -26.11
N VAL A 23 22.81 -28.22 -26.94
CA VAL A 23 22.19 -27.08 -27.66
C VAL A 23 21.24 -27.56 -28.78
N LYS A 24 21.50 -28.72 -29.39
CA LYS A 24 20.58 -29.32 -30.38
C LYS A 24 19.32 -29.92 -29.77
N SER A 25 19.41 -30.46 -28.55
CA SER A 25 18.23 -30.93 -27.78
C SER A 25 17.31 -29.76 -27.37
N LEU A 26 17.90 -28.63 -26.97
CA LEU A 26 17.18 -27.41 -26.64
C LEU A 26 16.58 -26.69 -27.87
N LEU A 27 17.24 -26.73 -29.04
CA LEU A 27 16.69 -26.15 -30.28
C LEU A 27 15.64 -27.04 -30.96
N GLY A 28 15.65 -28.35 -30.74
CA GLY A 28 14.63 -29.28 -31.25
C GLY A 28 13.26 -29.11 -30.57
N PHE A 29 13.23 -28.64 -29.32
CA PHE A 29 11.98 -28.35 -28.59
C PHE A 29 11.32 -27.04 -29.05
N PHE A 30 12.08 -26.11 -29.61
CA PHE A 30 11.54 -24.85 -30.15
C PHE A 30 11.07 -24.93 -31.60
N PHE A 31 11.42 -25.99 -32.35
CA PHE A 31 11.06 -26.12 -33.77
C PHE A 31 9.77 -26.92 -34.04
N VAL A 32 9.26 -27.67 -33.07
CA VAL A 32 7.96 -28.39 -33.21
C VAL A 32 6.75 -27.51 -32.87
N SER A 33 6.97 -26.33 -32.25
CA SER A 33 5.90 -25.34 -32.03
C SER A 33 5.81 -24.24 -33.10
N ALA A 34 6.64 -24.30 -34.16
CA ALA A 34 6.71 -23.26 -35.19
C ALA A 34 6.10 -23.64 -36.56
N ILE A 35 5.49 -24.83 -36.69
CA ILE A 35 4.75 -25.25 -37.89
C ILE A 35 3.34 -25.68 -37.51
N ALA A 36 2.57 -24.71 -37.02
CA ALA A 36 1.09 -24.76 -36.97
C ALA A 36 0.49 -23.35 -37.08
N VAL A 37 1.21 -22.39 -37.69
CA VAL A 37 0.73 -21.02 -37.93
C VAL A 37 1.09 -20.60 -39.35
N VAL A 38 0.58 -21.33 -40.34
CA VAL A 38 0.45 -20.81 -41.71
C VAL A 38 -0.86 -21.39 -42.26
N PHE A 39 -1.81 -20.51 -42.55
CA PHE A 39 -3.20 -20.75 -42.98
C PHE A 39 -4.21 -21.15 -41.90
N GLY A 40 -4.51 -20.19 -41.03
CA GLY A 40 -5.79 -20.11 -40.34
C GLY A 40 -5.98 -18.67 -39.89
N ASN A 41 -6.99 -17.98 -40.43
CA ASN A 41 -7.52 -16.76 -39.81
C ASN A 41 -8.07 -17.15 -38.45
N VAL A 42 -7.20 -17.18 -37.44
CA VAL A 42 -7.63 -17.20 -36.04
C VAL A 42 -8.01 -15.76 -35.75
N PRO A 43 -9.31 -15.44 -35.54
CA PRO A 43 -9.65 -14.13 -35.02
C PRO A 43 -8.84 -13.96 -33.75
N ALA A 44 -8.19 -12.81 -33.58
CA ALA A 44 -7.66 -12.44 -32.28
C ALA A 44 -8.84 -12.47 -31.32
N THR A 45 -9.03 -13.59 -30.62
CA THR A 45 -9.87 -13.68 -29.45
C THR A 45 -9.20 -12.74 -28.46
N VAL A 46 -9.68 -11.50 -28.46
CA VAL A 46 -9.88 -10.74 -27.23
C VAL A 46 -10.35 -11.79 -26.23
N VAL A 47 -9.51 -12.12 -25.27
CA VAL A 47 -9.90 -12.98 -24.15
C VAL A 47 -11.14 -12.29 -23.61
N GLY A 48 -12.28 -12.91 -23.87
CA GLY A 48 -13.57 -12.36 -23.53
C GLY A 48 -13.54 -12.04 -22.04
N GLN A 49 -13.98 -10.83 -21.71
CA GLN A 49 -14.47 -10.53 -20.39
C GLN A 49 -15.62 -11.49 -20.12
N ASP A 50 -15.30 -12.62 -19.50
CA ASP A 50 -16.31 -13.45 -18.87
C ASP A 50 -16.87 -12.62 -17.72
N GLU A 51 -18.19 -12.40 -17.69
CA GLU A 51 -18.86 -11.69 -16.59
C GLU A 51 -18.70 -12.44 -15.25
N SER A 52 -18.18 -13.67 -15.27
CA SER A 52 -17.67 -14.36 -14.09
C SER A 52 -16.30 -13.78 -13.71
N GLY A 53 -16.24 -13.07 -12.58
CA GLY A 53 -14.99 -12.50 -12.07
C GLY A 53 -13.79 -13.46 -12.07
N SER A 54 -12.58 -12.90 -12.12
CA SER A 54 -11.30 -13.60 -12.18
C SER A 54 -11.22 -14.80 -11.23
N GLN A 55 -10.85 -15.96 -11.78
CA GLN A 55 -10.56 -17.16 -11.00
C GLN A 55 -9.24 -17.06 -10.21
N HIS A 56 -8.46 -16.00 -10.42
CA HIS A 56 -7.19 -15.83 -9.73
C HIS A 56 -7.40 -15.63 -8.23
N TRP A 57 -6.65 -16.39 -7.43
CA TRP A 57 -6.81 -16.47 -5.97
C TRP A 57 -6.77 -15.10 -5.27
N ALA A 58 -5.99 -14.16 -5.81
CA ALA A 58 -5.80 -12.82 -5.25
C ALA A 58 -7.10 -11.98 -5.25
N PHE A 59 -8.03 -12.24 -6.17
CA PHE A 59 -9.32 -11.53 -6.24
C PHE A 59 -10.45 -12.24 -5.47
N ARG A 60 -10.18 -13.42 -4.90
CA ARG A 60 -11.16 -14.16 -4.11
C ARG A 60 -11.14 -13.69 -2.65
N PRO A 61 -12.32 -13.52 -2.00
CA PRO A 61 -12.41 -13.12 -0.60
C PRO A 61 -11.54 -13.98 0.32
N VAL A 62 -10.99 -13.36 1.36
CA VAL A 62 -10.18 -14.06 2.36
C VAL A 62 -11.12 -14.83 3.30
N SER A 63 -10.87 -16.13 3.44
CA SER A 63 -11.53 -16.97 4.45
C SER A 63 -10.52 -17.41 5.50
N ARG A 64 -10.99 -17.62 6.73
CA ARG A 64 -10.14 -18.10 7.83
C ARG A 64 -9.92 -19.61 7.67
N PRO A 65 -8.70 -20.07 7.35
CA PRO A 65 -8.45 -21.50 7.16
C PRO A 65 -8.48 -22.25 8.51
N SER A 66 -8.77 -23.54 8.47
CA SER A 66 -8.57 -24.41 9.62
C SER A 66 -7.07 -24.52 9.94
N VAL A 67 -6.75 -24.51 11.24
CA VAL A 67 -5.36 -24.65 11.70
C VAL A 67 -4.91 -26.09 11.45
N PRO A 68 -3.81 -26.33 10.72
CA PRO A 68 -3.38 -27.68 10.39
C PRO A 68 -2.87 -28.41 11.62
N SER A 69 -3.00 -29.74 11.59
CA SER A 69 -2.31 -30.62 12.55
C SER A 69 -0.84 -30.79 12.14
N THR A 70 0.03 -30.93 13.14
CA THR A 70 1.48 -31.12 12.96
C THR A 70 1.92 -32.36 13.75
N ARG A 71 2.97 -33.04 13.28
CA ARG A 71 3.54 -34.20 13.97
C ARG A 71 4.24 -33.77 15.25
N ASN A 72 5.07 -32.73 15.17
CA ASN A 72 5.64 -32.09 16.36
C ASN A 72 4.61 -31.15 17.00
N ARG A 73 4.27 -31.42 18.26
CA ARG A 73 3.30 -30.63 19.04
C ARG A 73 3.95 -29.65 20.02
N GLU A 74 5.25 -29.77 20.26
CA GLU A 74 6.00 -29.00 21.25
C GLU A 74 6.61 -27.72 20.66
N TRP A 75 7.01 -27.75 19.38
CA TRP A 75 7.62 -26.60 18.73
C TRP A 75 6.66 -25.42 18.47
N PRO A 76 5.41 -25.64 17.98
CA PRO A 76 4.50 -24.52 17.72
C PRO A 76 4.05 -23.83 19.02
N LEU A 77 4.30 -22.53 19.15
CA LEU A 77 3.85 -21.72 20.28
C LEU A 77 2.45 -21.16 20.03
N ASN A 78 2.11 -20.89 18.77
CA ASN A 78 0.84 -20.31 18.37
C ASN A 78 0.29 -20.98 17.09
N PRO A 79 -0.94 -20.63 16.64
CA PRO A 79 -1.51 -21.20 15.43
C PRO A 79 -0.72 -20.92 14.14
N ILE A 80 -0.02 -19.78 14.01
CA ILE A 80 0.79 -19.42 12.84
C ILE A 80 1.95 -20.41 12.68
N ASP A 81 2.60 -20.76 13.79
CA ASP A 81 3.70 -21.74 13.80
C ASP A 81 3.25 -23.10 13.26
N ARG A 82 1.98 -23.49 13.48
CA ARG A 82 1.43 -24.74 12.94
C ARG A 82 1.31 -24.70 11.42
N PHE A 83 0.96 -23.55 10.82
CA PHE A 83 0.95 -23.41 9.36
C PHE A 83 2.37 -23.52 8.78
N LEU A 84 3.36 -22.90 9.42
CA LEU A 84 4.76 -22.99 9.01
C LEU A 84 5.30 -24.42 9.17
N LEU A 85 5.09 -25.03 10.33
CA LEU A 85 5.57 -26.37 10.64
C LEU A 85 4.91 -27.43 9.75
N SER A 86 3.60 -27.34 9.50
CA SER A 86 2.90 -28.26 8.60
C SER A 86 3.52 -28.26 7.20
N ARG A 87 3.89 -27.07 6.68
CA ARG A 87 4.58 -26.95 5.40
C ARG A 87 6.00 -27.51 5.46
N LEU A 88 6.77 -27.22 6.51
CA LEU A 88 8.11 -27.77 6.72
C LEU A 88 8.11 -29.31 6.79
N GLU A 89 7.19 -29.90 7.55
CA GLU A 89 7.02 -31.35 7.68
C GLU A 89 6.66 -32.00 6.33
N ALA A 90 5.79 -31.36 5.54
CA ALA A 90 5.42 -31.86 4.21
C ALA A 90 6.60 -31.90 3.23
N ILE A 91 7.52 -30.93 3.32
CA ILE A 91 8.76 -30.90 2.52
C ILE A 91 9.95 -31.57 3.21
N GLN A 92 9.71 -32.32 4.30
CA GLN A 92 10.73 -33.04 5.07
C GLN A 92 11.85 -32.15 5.61
N ARG A 93 11.54 -30.89 5.95
CA ARG A 93 12.43 -29.96 6.62
C ARG A 93 12.06 -29.79 8.09
N LYS A 94 13.06 -29.41 8.90
CA LYS A 94 12.88 -29.10 10.32
C LYS A 94 13.04 -27.59 10.52
N PRO A 95 12.36 -27.01 11.52
CA PRO A 95 12.63 -25.64 11.93
C PRO A 95 14.10 -25.45 12.32
N VAL A 96 14.58 -24.22 12.13
CA VAL A 96 15.91 -23.82 12.63
C VAL A 96 15.90 -23.71 14.15
N ALA A 97 17.06 -23.89 14.78
CA ALA A 97 17.21 -23.77 16.22
C ALA A 97 16.92 -22.34 16.71
N THR A 98 16.45 -22.22 17.94
CA THR A 98 16.25 -20.94 18.61
C THR A 98 17.58 -20.18 18.70
N VAL A 99 17.53 -18.89 18.42
CA VAL A 99 18.72 -18.03 18.45
C VAL A 99 19.15 -17.72 19.89
N GLU A 100 20.44 -17.46 20.12
CA GLU A 100 20.96 -17.01 21.43
C GLU A 100 20.25 -15.73 21.90
N ARG A 101 19.98 -15.61 23.21
CA ARG A 101 19.30 -14.46 23.83
C ARG A 101 19.86 -13.10 23.41
N ARG A 102 21.20 -12.97 23.37
CA ARG A 102 21.85 -11.72 22.92
C ARG A 102 21.48 -11.36 21.50
N MET A 103 21.49 -12.35 20.60
CA MET A 103 21.16 -12.17 19.19
C MET A 103 19.67 -11.91 19.00
N PHE A 104 18.81 -12.59 19.76
CA PHE A 104 17.38 -12.32 19.81
C PHE A 104 17.12 -10.85 20.14
N LEU A 105 17.62 -10.37 21.30
CA LEU A 105 17.40 -9.00 21.75
C LEU A 105 17.88 -8.00 20.70
N ARG A 106 19.10 -8.18 20.18
CA ARG A 106 19.63 -7.30 19.15
C ARG A 106 18.71 -7.24 17.92
N ARG A 107 18.26 -8.38 17.40
CA ARG A 107 17.40 -8.43 16.21
C ARG A 107 16.05 -7.78 16.47
N VAL A 108 15.38 -8.14 17.55
CA VAL A 108 14.03 -7.63 17.84
C VAL A 108 14.04 -6.12 18.12
N THR A 109 15.06 -5.58 18.80
CA THR A 109 15.19 -4.13 19.01
C THR A 109 15.40 -3.40 17.67
N PHE A 110 16.31 -3.86 16.81
CA PHE A 110 16.49 -3.23 15.50
C PHE A 110 15.24 -3.33 14.61
N ASN A 111 14.54 -4.46 14.64
CA ASN A 111 13.34 -4.64 13.82
C ASN A 111 12.20 -3.71 14.30
N LEU A 112 11.97 -3.65 15.61
CA LEU A 112 10.83 -2.91 16.16
C LEU A 112 11.10 -1.40 16.27
N THR A 113 12.31 -0.97 16.65
CA THR A 113 12.60 0.46 16.92
C THR A 113 13.65 1.05 16.00
N GLY A 114 14.34 0.24 15.19
CA GLY A 114 15.46 0.71 14.36
C GLY A 114 16.74 1.02 15.14
N LEU A 115 16.76 0.82 16.45
CA LEU A 115 17.87 1.16 17.35
C LEU A 115 18.52 -0.09 17.97
N PRO A 116 19.79 -0.04 18.37
CA PRO A 116 20.41 -1.12 19.15
C PRO A 116 19.88 -1.13 20.59
N PRO A 117 19.86 -2.30 21.27
CA PRO A 117 19.59 -2.35 22.71
C PRO A 117 20.74 -1.73 23.51
N THR A 118 20.46 -1.15 24.66
CA THR A 118 21.51 -0.62 25.54
C THR A 118 22.27 -1.76 26.25
N PRO A 119 23.52 -1.54 26.69
CA PRO A 119 24.26 -2.54 27.47
C PRO A 119 23.54 -2.99 28.75
N ALA A 120 22.76 -2.09 29.38
CA ALA A 120 22.00 -2.41 30.58
C ALA A 120 20.78 -3.31 30.26
N GLU A 121 20.05 -3.02 29.19
CA GLU A 121 18.95 -3.86 28.71
C GLU A 121 19.43 -5.25 28.33
N LEU A 122 20.58 -5.35 27.67
CA LEU A 122 21.17 -6.64 27.30
C LEU A 122 21.53 -7.47 28.53
N ARG A 123 22.23 -6.88 29.51
CA ARG A 123 22.55 -7.59 30.76
C ARG A 123 21.29 -8.08 31.46
N ARG A 124 20.29 -7.20 31.61
CA ARG A 124 19.01 -7.52 32.23
C ARG A 124 18.32 -8.67 31.51
N PHE A 125 18.19 -8.61 30.19
CA PHE A 125 17.50 -9.65 29.43
C PHE A 125 18.25 -10.99 29.43
N VAL A 126 19.57 -10.99 29.34
CA VAL A 126 20.35 -12.23 29.35
C VAL A 126 20.23 -12.94 30.70
N SER A 127 20.17 -12.20 31.81
CA SER A 127 19.99 -12.76 33.16
C SER A 127 18.53 -13.04 33.55
N ASP A 128 17.56 -12.74 32.69
CA ASP A 128 16.13 -12.86 32.99
C ASP A 128 15.62 -14.27 32.68
N GLU A 129 15.51 -15.10 33.71
CA GLU A 129 15.06 -16.51 33.61
C GLU A 129 13.54 -16.67 33.68
N SER A 130 12.77 -15.59 33.78
CA SER A 130 11.32 -15.69 33.86
C SER A 130 10.71 -16.23 32.55
N ALA A 131 9.62 -16.98 32.68
CA ALA A 131 8.94 -17.60 31.53
C ALA A 131 8.44 -16.60 30.48
N ASN A 132 8.17 -15.34 30.88
CA ASN A 132 7.68 -14.27 30.02
C ASN A 132 8.73 -13.19 29.69
N ALA A 133 10.02 -13.51 29.78
CA ALA A 133 11.08 -12.54 29.53
C ALA A 133 11.05 -11.97 28.09
N VAL A 134 10.67 -12.80 27.10
CA VAL A 134 10.59 -12.41 25.69
C VAL A 134 9.44 -11.42 25.47
N GLU A 135 8.27 -11.76 25.99
CA GLU A 135 7.03 -10.98 25.89
C GLU A 135 7.24 -9.60 26.50
N ARG A 136 7.83 -9.52 27.72
CA ARG A 136 8.12 -8.22 28.34
C ARG A 136 9.08 -7.35 27.53
N VAL A 137 10.03 -7.96 26.82
CA VAL A 137 10.91 -7.21 25.92
C VAL A 137 10.13 -6.68 24.73
N VAL A 138 9.31 -7.52 24.10
CA VAL A 138 8.49 -7.14 22.95
C VAL A 138 7.51 -6.04 23.33
N ASP A 139 6.74 -6.19 24.42
CA ASP A 139 5.78 -5.21 24.91
C ASP A 139 6.43 -3.86 25.18
N ARG A 140 7.61 -3.86 25.82
CA ARG A 140 8.39 -2.64 26.07
C ARG A 140 8.84 -1.96 24.78
N LEU A 141 9.21 -2.73 23.75
CA LEU A 141 9.66 -2.19 22.47
C LEU A 141 8.48 -1.64 21.66
N LEU A 142 7.32 -2.34 21.66
CA LEU A 142 6.09 -1.87 21.04
C LEU A 142 5.55 -0.60 21.72
N ALA A 143 5.72 -0.48 23.04
CA ALA A 143 5.35 0.73 23.79
C ALA A 143 6.36 1.90 23.65
N SER A 144 7.47 1.71 22.93
CA SER A 144 8.46 2.76 22.71
C SER A 144 7.98 3.74 21.63
N PRO A 145 8.17 5.07 21.78
CA PRO A 145 7.85 6.03 20.71
C PRO A 145 8.62 5.75 19.40
N HIS A 146 9.80 5.14 19.50
CA HIS A 146 10.62 4.75 18.36
C HIS A 146 9.99 3.63 17.50
N TYR A 147 9.02 2.88 18.03
CA TYR A 147 8.26 1.91 17.25
C TYR A 147 7.46 2.62 16.15
N GLY A 148 6.68 3.64 16.50
CA GLY A 148 5.94 4.44 15.54
C GLY A 148 6.83 5.22 14.58
N GLU A 149 7.98 5.73 15.03
CA GLU A 149 8.95 6.38 14.14
C GLU A 149 9.50 5.39 13.10
N ARG A 150 9.86 4.17 13.53
CA ARG A 150 10.39 3.11 12.67
C ARG A 150 9.37 2.63 11.65
N TRP A 151 8.18 2.27 12.10
CA TRP A 151 7.14 1.69 11.26
C TRP A 151 6.39 2.74 10.44
N GLY A 152 6.20 3.94 11.01
CA GLY A 152 5.64 5.08 10.30
C GLY A 152 6.46 5.44 9.06
N ARG A 153 7.80 5.38 9.11
CA ARG A 153 8.67 5.61 7.95
C ARG A 153 8.30 4.71 6.76
N HIS A 154 8.07 3.42 7.00
CA HIS A 154 7.71 2.47 5.95
C HIS A 154 6.36 2.80 5.29
N TRP A 155 5.40 3.30 6.07
CA TRP A 155 4.13 3.77 5.54
C TRP A 155 4.25 5.10 4.79
N LEU A 156 5.07 6.02 5.29
CA LEU A 156 5.32 7.32 4.67
C LEU A 156 5.98 7.19 3.30
N ASP A 157 6.91 6.23 3.14
CA ASP A 157 7.53 5.90 1.85
C ASP A 157 6.47 5.54 0.79
N ILE A 158 5.48 4.71 1.15
CA ILE A 158 4.43 4.27 0.20
C ILE A 158 3.29 5.28 0.03
N SER A 159 3.17 6.22 0.97
CA SER A 159 2.23 7.35 0.91
C SER A 159 2.80 8.55 0.14
N ARG A 160 4.05 8.44 -0.35
CA ARG A 160 4.80 9.50 -1.04
C ARG A 160 5.00 10.75 -0.19
N TYR A 161 5.21 10.57 1.10
CA TYR A 161 5.52 11.69 1.97
C TYR A 161 6.85 12.33 1.56
N ALA A 162 6.85 13.65 1.43
CA ALA A 162 8.03 14.48 1.30
C ALA A 162 7.72 15.87 1.86
N ASP A 163 8.76 16.59 2.30
CA ASP A 163 8.63 17.99 2.76
C ASP A 163 8.48 18.98 1.59
N SER A 164 8.34 18.48 0.36
CA SER A 164 8.17 19.25 -0.87
C SER A 164 7.40 18.43 -1.92
N ASN A 165 6.82 19.07 -2.94
CA ASN A 165 6.10 18.37 -4.00
C ASN A 165 7.03 17.69 -5.03
N GLY A 166 8.29 18.09 -5.18
CA GLY A 166 9.32 17.29 -5.86
C GLY A 166 9.15 17.01 -7.36
N LEU A 167 8.24 17.70 -8.08
CA LEU A 167 8.03 17.48 -9.53
C LEU A 167 8.76 18.53 -10.40
N ASP A 168 8.06 19.54 -10.90
CA ASP A 168 8.60 20.55 -11.82
C ASP A 168 9.09 21.82 -11.10
N GLU A 169 8.18 22.53 -10.44
CA GLU A 169 8.50 23.51 -9.40
C GLU A 169 8.56 22.78 -8.07
N ASN A 170 9.70 22.89 -7.38
CA ASN A 170 9.85 22.29 -6.07
C ASN A 170 9.46 23.29 -4.97
N ARG A 171 8.22 23.23 -4.50
CA ARG A 171 7.69 24.04 -3.40
C ARG A 171 7.69 23.24 -2.10
N ALA A 172 8.09 23.88 -1.01
CA ALA A 172 8.02 23.29 0.32
C ALA A 172 6.56 23.07 0.76
N LEU A 173 6.28 21.90 1.32
CA LEU A 173 5.01 21.55 1.93
C LEU A 173 5.11 21.80 3.44
N ILE A 174 5.05 23.09 3.83
CA ILE A 174 5.36 23.56 5.20
C ILE A 174 4.57 22.79 6.28
N ASN A 175 3.35 22.36 5.96
CA ASN A 175 2.46 21.67 6.89
C ASN A 175 2.35 20.15 6.66
N ALA A 176 3.20 19.56 5.80
CA ALA A 176 3.19 18.12 5.53
C ALA A 176 3.49 17.30 6.78
N TYR A 177 4.36 17.80 7.67
CA TYR A 177 4.78 17.09 8.88
C TYR A 177 3.62 16.66 9.78
N HIS A 178 2.47 17.34 9.72
CA HIS A 178 1.28 16.92 10.44
C HIS A 178 0.74 15.55 10.01
N PHE A 179 0.84 15.19 8.73
CA PHE A 179 0.51 13.83 8.26
C PHE A 179 1.55 12.82 8.73
N ARG A 180 2.84 13.17 8.69
CA ARG A 180 3.92 12.33 9.24
C ARG A 180 3.66 12.01 10.71
N ASP A 181 3.40 13.03 11.52
CA ASP A 181 3.17 12.88 12.94
C ASP A 181 1.89 12.06 13.20
N TYR A 182 0.82 12.27 12.43
CA TYR A 182 -0.37 11.41 12.47
C TYR A 182 -0.03 9.93 12.25
N VAL A 183 0.78 9.61 11.24
CA VAL A 183 1.16 8.23 10.93
C VAL A 183 1.97 7.63 12.08
N VAL A 184 2.98 8.35 12.59
CA VAL A 184 3.79 7.90 13.74
C VAL A 184 2.91 7.66 14.97
N ASP A 185 2.01 8.59 15.27
CA ASP A 185 1.09 8.49 16.39
C ASP A 185 0.06 7.37 16.22
N ALA A 186 -0.37 7.07 14.99
CA ALA A 186 -1.28 5.95 14.72
C ALA A 186 -0.64 4.61 15.06
N PHE A 187 0.63 4.39 14.70
CA PHE A 187 1.38 3.19 15.08
C PHE A 187 1.61 3.11 16.60
N ASN A 188 2.03 4.21 17.23
CA ASN A 188 2.30 4.23 18.67
C ASN A 188 1.04 4.02 19.53
N ARG A 189 -0.14 4.39 19.02
CA ARG A 189 -1.43 4.19 19.68
C ARG A 189 -2.08 2.84 19.38
N ASP A 190 -1.45 2.02 18.55
CA ASP A 190 -2.03 0.77 18.02
C ASP A 190 -3.42 1.02 17.41
N LEU A 191 -3.53 2.05 16.57
CA LEU A 191 -4.80 2.40 15.91
C LEU A 191 -5.24 1.22 15.03
N PRO A 192 -6.51 0.75 15.13
CA PRO A 192 -7.03 -0.29 14.26
C PRO A 192 -6.78 0.03 12.79
N PHE A 193 -6.31 -0.96 12.03
CA PHE A 193 -5.85 -0.73 10.66
C PHE A 193 -6.96 -0.23 9.72
N ASP A 194 -8.19 -0.66 9.94
CA ASP A 194 -9.37 -0.16 9.26
C ASP A 194 -9.66 1.31 9.58
N ASP A 195 -9.57 1.73 10.84
CA ASP A 195 -9.68 3.14 11.23
C ASP A 195 -8.56 3.99 10.66
N PHE A 196 -7.33 3.45 10.63
CA PHE A 196 -6.15 4.10 10.04
C PHE A 196 -6.33 4.36 8.54
N VAL A 197 -6.81 3.38 7.78
CA VAL A 197 -7.05 3.53 6.34
C VAL A 197 -8.28 4.40 6.07
N GLN A 198 -9.38 4.22 6.81
CA GLN A 198 -10.58 5.03 6.62
C GLN A 198 -10.34 6.51 6.93
N SER A 199 -9.56 6.82 7.96
CA SER A 199 -9.18 8.20 8.29
C SER A 199 -8.38 8.86 7.16
N GLN A 200 -7.52 8.10 6.48
CA GLN A 200 -6.71 8.62 5.37
C GLN A 200 -7.51 8.88 4.10
N LEU A 201 -8.54 8.06 3.82
CA LEU A 201 -9.34 8.19 2.61
C LEU A 201 -10.55 9.13 2.77
N ALA A 202 -11.15 9.15 3.97
CA ALA A 202 -12.43 9.79 4.21
C ALA A 202 -12.54 10.40 5.61
N GLY A 203 -11.42 10.75 6.26
CA GLY A 203 -11.43 11.27 7.62
C GLY A 203 -12.34 12.49 7.85
N ASP A 204 -12.40 13.40 6.88
CA ASP A 204 -13.30 14.57 6.88
C ASP A 204 -14.79 14.22 6.73
N LEU A 205 -15.11 12.99 6.33
CA LEU A 205 -16.47 12.47 6.12
C LEU A 205 -16.92 11.49 7.20
N LEU A 206 -16.01 11.05 8.07
CA LEU A 206 -16.36 10.14 9.15
C LEU A 206 -17.19 10.89 10.20
N PRO A 207 -18.26 10.28 10.73
CA PRO A 207 -19.09 10.91 11.74
C PRO A 207 -18.24 11.31 12.95
N GLU A 208 -18.50 12.48 13.52
CA GLU A 208 -17.82 12.89 14.74
C GLU A 208 -18.04 11.82 15.82
N PRO A 209 -16.99 11.37 16.51
CA PRO A 209 -17.16 10.39 17.58
C PRO A 209 -18.05 10.98 18.66
N GLU A 210 -19.01 10.19 19.16
CA GLU A 210 -19.85 10.62 20.27
C GLU A 210 -18.96 10.99 21.45
N ARG A 211 -19.16 12.22 21.98
CA ARG A 211 -18.49 12.65 23.19
C ARG A 211 -19.10 11.88 24.37
N PRO A 212 -18.33 11.08 25.12
CA PRO A 212 -18.82 10.43 26.32
C PRO A 212 -19.35 11.48 27.30
N SER A 213 -20.48 11.16 27.91
CA SER A 213 -21.14 12.01 28.91
C SER A 213 -20.30 12.22 30.17
N GLN A 214 -19.38 11.30 30.46
CA GLN A 214 -18.37 11.41 31.50
C GLN A 214 -17.00 11.13 30.91
N VAL A 215 -16.11 12.12 31.02
CA VAL A 215 -14.70 11.98 30.64
C VAL A 215 -13.92 11.74 31.92
N GLU A 216 -13.84 10.47 32.35
CA GLU A 216 -13.05 10.07 33.52
C GLU A 216 -11.55 10.18 33.24
N ASP A 217 -11.16 10.01 31.98
CA ASP A 217 -9.78 10.11 31.53
C ASP A 217 -9.54 11.48 30.86
N PRO A 218 -8.76 12.40 31.46
CA PRO A 218 -8.37 13.65 30.81
C PRO A 218 -7.61 13.40 29.48
N THR A 219 -7.13 12.17 29.23
CA THR A 219 -6.62 11.76 27.94
C THR A 219 -7.70 11.59 26.87
N TRP A 220 -8.91 11.21 27.25
CA TRP A 220 -10.00 11.03 26.29
C TRP A 220 -10.50 12.36 25.69
N ALA A 221 -10.55 13.44 26.49
CA ALA A 221 -10.87 14.77 25.97
C ALA A 221 -9.88 15.22 24.88
N TRP A 222 -8.58 14.87 25.03
CA TRP A 222 -7.63 15.10 23.94
C TRP A 222 -7.94 14.19 22.76
N ARG A 223 -8.23 12.90 22.96
CA ARG A 223 -8.52 11.94 21.86
C ARG A 223 -9.66 12.41 20.97
N VAL A 224 -10.74 12.97 21.52
CA VAL A 224 -11.88 13.49 20.73
C VAL A 224 -11.53 14.78 19.99
N ALA A 225 -10.87 15.73 20.66
CA ALA A 225 -10.41 16.98 20.01
C ALA A 225 -9.34 16.69 18.94
N THR A 226 -8.51 15.67 19.15
CA THR A 226 -7.59 15.17 18.15
C THR A 226 -8.25 14.23 17.17
N LEU A 227 -9.39 13.59 17.40
CA LEU A 227 -9.97 12.67 16.41
C LEU A 227 -10.40 13.41 15.15
N THR A 228 -11.07 14.56 15.28
CA THR A 228 -11.42 15.40 14.11
C THR A 228 -10.17 16.01 13.47
N GLY A 229 -9.23 16.54 14.28
CA GLY A 229 -7.97 17.08 13.78
C GLY A 229 -7.08 16.03 13.11
N ASP A 230 -6.94 14.85 13.71
CA ASP A 230 -6.18 13.68 13.25
C ASP A 230 -6.78 13.12 11.99
N ARG A 231 -8.11 13.05 11.88
CA ARG A 231 -8.78 12.66 10.64
C ARG A 231 -8.50 13.65 9.51
N LEU A 232 -8.45 14.96 9.79
CA LEU A 232 -8.00 15.94 8.78
C LEU A 232 -6.52 15.76 8.43
N ARG A 233 -5.64 15.58 9.42
CA ARG A 233 -4.21 15.27 9.18
C ARG A 233 -4.04 14.00 8.34
N ALA A 234 -4.83 12.97 8.61
CA ALA A 234 -4.81 11.68 7.93
C ALA A 234 -5.10 11.82 6.43
N THR A 235 -6.05 12.70 6.06
CA THR A 235 -6.34 12.99 4.64
C THR A 235 -5.17 13.65 3.89
N GLY A 236 -4.09 14.03 4.59
CA GLY A 236 -2.78 14.29 3.99
C GLY A 236 -2.34 13.17 3.04
N PHE A 237 -2.74 11.92 3.26
CA PHE A 237 -2.53 10.79 2.34
C PHE A 237 -3.00 11.06 0.91
N LEU A 238 -4.13 11.76 0.74
CA LEU A 238 -4.70 12.12 -0.56
C LEU A 238 -4.24 13.50 -1.06
N SER A 239 -3.77 14.36 -0.16
CA SER A 239 -3.39 15.74 -0.47
C SER A 239 -1.92 15.86 -0.87
N LEU A 240 -1.03 15.14 -0.17
CA LEU A 240 0.41 15.10 -0.39
C LEU A 240 0.77 14.27 -1.63
N GLY A 241 1.98 14.54 -2.13
CA GLY A 241 2.53 13.90 -3.32
C GLY A 241 2.90 14.92 -4.39
N PRO A 242 3.44 14.42 -5.52
CA PRO A 242 3.88 15.27 -6.60
C PRO A 242 2.74 16.02 -7.27
N LYS A 243 2.98 17.30 -7.61
CA LYS A 243 2.06 18.14 -8.40
C LYS A 243 2.84 18.95 -9.41
N GLY A 244 2.41 18.91 -10.67
CA GLY A 244 2.97 19.70 -11.76
C GLY A 244 2.43 21.13 -11.74
N LEU A 245 3.11 22.02 -11.02
CA LEU A 245 2.62 23.39 -10.79
C LEU A 245 2.83 24.30 -12.00
N ARG A 246 3.65 23.89 -12.98
CA ARG A 246 3.83 24.61 -14.25
C ARG A 246 2.83 24.19 -15.32
N GLU A 247 1.96 23.21 -15.04
CA GLU A 247 0.87 22.86 -15.94
C GLU A 247 -0.11 24.04 -16.03
N VAL A 248 -0.37 24.48 -17.26
CA VAL A 248 -1.22 25.63 -17.57
C VAL A 248 -2.63 25.21 -17.99
N ASP A 249 -2.79 23.95 -18.42
CA ASP A 249 -4.11 23.37 -18.66
C ASP A 249 -4.71 22.86 -17.34
N PRO A 250 -5.72 23.54 -16.78
CA PRO A 250 -6.29 23.16 -15.49
C PRO A 250 -6.94 21.78 -15.51
N VAL A 251 -7.48 21.35 -16.65
CA VAL A 251 -8.12 20.02 -16.76
C VAL A 251 -7.05 18.94 -16.69
N LYS A 252 -5.94 19.14 -17.41
CA LYS A 252 -4.80 18.22 -17.35
C LYS A 252 -4.22 18.15 -15.95
N MET A 253 -3.94 19.30 -15.33
CA MET A 253 -3.35 19.36 -13.98
C MET A 253 -4.21 18.62 -12.96
N GLU A 254 -5.52 18.87 -12.97
CA GLU A 254 -6.46 18.23 -12.05
C GLU A 254 -6.51 16.71 -12.27
N MET A 255 -6.50 16.27 -13.52
CA MET A 255 -6.52 14.84 -13.85
C MET A 255 -5.20 14.14 -13.52
N ASP A 256 -4.07 14.82 -13.60
CA ASP A 256 -2.78 14.28 -13.15
C ASP A 256 -2.72 14.18 -11.61
N ILE A 257 -3.35 15.09 -10.87
CA ILE A 257 -3.52 14.96 -9.41
C ILE A 257 -4.41 13.76 -9.06
N ILE A 258 -5.50 13.55 -9.81
CA ILE A 258 -6.41 12.43 -9.60
C ILE A 258 -5.73 11.09 -9.91
N ASP A 259 -4.96 11.03 -11.00
CA ASP A 259 -4.18 9.85 -11.38
C ASP A 259 -3.17 9.47 -10.29
N ASP A 260 -2.48 10.48 -9.73
CA ASP A 260 -1.61 10.32 -8.59
C ASP A 260 -2.38 9.72 -7.38
N GLN A 261 -3.57 10.21 -7.04
CA GLN A 261 -4.39 9.62 -5.96
C GLN A 261 -4.80 8.17 -6.24
N VAL A 262 -5.24 7.86 -7.46
CA VAL A 262 -5.59 6.50 -7.89
C VAL A 262 -4.39 5.57 -7.78
N ALA A 263 -3.22 6.01 -8.25
CA ALA A 263 -1.97 5.24 -8.20
C ALA A 263 -1.57 4.90 -6.76
N THR A 264 -1.66 5.86 -5.84
CA THR A 264 -1.26 5.62 -4.44
C THR A 264 -2.23 4.76 -3.68
N VAL A 265 -3.54 4.95 -3.87
CA VAL A 265 -4.55 4.04 -3.31
C VAL A 265 -4.35 2.62 -3.85
N GLY A 266 -4.19 2.49 -5.17
CA GLY A 266 -3.93 1.21 -5.83
C GLY A 266 -2.69 0.51 -5.29
N LYS A 267 -1.54 1.20 -5.23
CA LYS A 267 -0.28 0.61 -4.79
C LYS A 267 -0.26 0.36 -3.29
N ALA A 268 -0.59 1.36 -2.47
CA ALA A 268 -0.45 1.27 -1.03
C ALA A 268 -1.41 0.23 -0.43
N LEU A 269 -2.68 0.25 -0.87
CA LEU A 269 -3.77 -0.51 -0.23
C LEU A 269 -4.14 -1.78 -0.99
N LEU A 270 -4.04 -1.80 -2.33
CA LEU A 270 -4.49 -2.91 -3.16
C LEU A 270 -3.35 -3.73 -3.77
N GLY A 271 -2.13 -3.20 -3.79
CA GLY A 271 -1.00 -3.84 -4.46
C GLY A 271 -1.15 -3.90 -5.99
N LEU A 272 -1.93 -2.97 -6.57
CA LEU A 272 -2.24 -2.90 -8.00
C LEU A 272 -1.74 -1.60 -8.61
N THR A 273 -1.32 -1.65 -9.88
CA THR A 273 -0.95 -0.49 -10.70
C THR A 273 -2.16 0.04 -11.47
N LEU A 274 -3.16 0.55 -10.75
CA LEU A 274 -4.42 1.01 -11.35
C LEU A 274 -4.22 2.12 -12.39
N GLU A 275 -3.19 2.94 -12.25
CA GLU A 275 -2.85 4.02 -13.20
C GLU A 275 -2.55 3.52 -14.61
N CYS A 276 -2.11 2.26 -14.77
CA CYS A 276 -1.89 1.69 -16.09
C CYS A 276 -3.19 1.57 -16.89
N ALA A 277 -4.35 1.55 -16.22
CA ALA A 277 -5.67 1.51 -16.85
C ALA A 277 -6.14 2.88 -17.36
N ARG A 278 -5.37 3.96 -17.16
CA ARG A 278 -5.73 5.32 -17.59
C ARG A 278 -5.91 5.46 -19.11
N CYS A 279 -5.04 4.79 -19.88
CA CYS A 279 -5.00 4.94 -21.34
C CYS A 279 -5.58 3.74 -22.09
N HIS A 280 -5.56 2.56 -21.49
CA HIS A 280 -6.00 1.30 -22.07
C HIS A 280 -6.35 0.34 -20.94
N ASP A 281 -7.12 -0.72 -21.21
CA ASP A 281 -7.39 -1.74 -20.20
C ASP A 281 -6.08 -2.33 -19.66
N HIS A 282 -6.02 -2.55 -18.36
CA HIS A 282 -4.79 -2.94 -17.69
C HIS A 282 -4.20 -4.21 -18.32
N LYS A 283 -2.87 -4.22 -18.51
CA LYS A 283 -2.19 -5.25 -19.33
C LYS A 283 -2.33 -6.67 -18.80
N PHE A 284 -2.36 -6.84 -17.47
CA PHE A 284 -2.32 -8.15 -16.80
C PHE A 284 -3.49 -8.37 -15.85
N ASP A 285 -3.76 -7.38 -15.00
CA ASP A 285 -4.92 -7.41 -14.12
C ASP A 285 -6.24 -7.11 -14.85
N PRO A 286 -7.37 -7.70 -14.41
CA PRO A 286 -8.70 -7.51 -14.98
C PRO A 286 -9.32 -6.16 -14.56
N ILE A 287 -8.60 -5.07 -14.84
CA ILE A 287 -9.01 -3.69 -14.54
C ILE A 287 -9.23 -2.99 -15.88
N THR A 288 -10.47 -2.59 -16.15
CA THR A 288 -10.80 -1.90 -17.38
C THR A 288 -10.47 -0.41 -17.29
N THR A 289 -10.37 0.24 -18.45
CA THR A 289 -10.30 1.71 -18.55
C THR A 289 -11.51 2.33 -17.86
N ALA A 290 -12.70 1.73 -18.01
CA ALA A 290 -13.91 2.19 -17.33
C ALA A 290 -13.79 2.09 -15.79
N ASP A 291 -13.19 1.02 -15.26
CA ASP A 291 -12.95 0.89 -13.81
C ASP A 291 -12.04 2.01 -13.28
N TYR A 292 -10.98 2.35 -14.04
CA TYR A 292 -10.12 3.49 -13.71
C TYR A 292 -10.91 4.79 -13.67
N TYR A 293 -11.70 5.11 -14.71
CA TYR A 293 -12.46 6.36 -14.76
C TYR A 293 -13.60 6.41 -13.74
N ALA A 294 -14.19 5.25 -13.38
CA ALA A 294 -15.14 5.15 -12.29
C ALA A 294 -14.50 5.51 -10.95
N LEU A 295 -13.30 4.98 -10.66
CA LEU A 295 -12.57 5.29 -9.44
C LEU A 295 -12.04 6.74 -9.45
N ALA A 296 -11.52 7.20 -10.57
CA ALA A 296 -11.07 8.59 -10.76
C ALA A 296 -12.21 9.59 -10.54
N GLY A 297 -13.47 9.23 -10.85
CA GLY A 297 -14.65 10.05 -10.55
C GLY A 297 -14.85 10.32 -9.05
N ILE A 298 -14.46 9.38 -8.18
CA ILE A 298 -14.49 9.57 -6.72
C ILE A 298 -13.51 10.67 -6.30
N PHE A 299 -12.29 10.64 -6.84
CA PHE A 299 -11.25 11.63 -6.54
C PHE A 299 -11.48 12.97 -7.25
N LYS A 300 -12.09 12.97 -8.43
CA LYS A 300 -12.61 14.18 -9.10
C LYS A 300 -13.66 14.91 -8.23
N SER A 301 -14.34 14.16 -7.37
CA SER A 301 -15.29 14.67 -6.39
C SER A 301 -14.61 15.08 -5.06
N THR A 302 -13.28 15.26 -5.06
CA THR A 302 -12.48 15.56 -3.86
C THR A 302 -11.55 16.74 -4.14
N ARG A 303 -11.57 17.76 -3.28
CA ARG A 303 -10.70 18.93 -3.40
C ARG A 303 -9.43 18.75 -2.59
N THR A 304 -8.28 18.92 -3.23
CA THR A 304 -6.94 18.91 -2.59
C THR A 304 -6.18 20.22 -2.77
N MET A 305 -6.70 21.11 -3.63
CA MET A 305 -6.13 22.41 -3.94
C MET A 305 -7.20 23.49 -3.69
N LYS A 306 -6.83 24.65 -3.16
CA LYS A 306 -7.75 25.80 -3.06
C LYS A 306 -8.20 26.26 -4.44
N GLN A 307 -7.27 26.27 -5.39
CA GLN A 307 -7.46 26.55 -6.80
C GLN A 307 -6.49 25.69 -7.62
N ILE A 308 -6.93 25.18 -8.77
CA ILE A 308 -6.07 24.39 -9.68
C ILE A 308 -5.11 25.33 -10.41
N VAL A 309 -5.62 26.43 -10.95
CA VAL A 309 -4.84 27.52 -11.56
C VAL A 309 -5.22 28.86 -10.94
N ASP A 310 -4.30 29.83 -10.97
CA ASP A 310 -4.52 31.21 -10.54
C ASP A 310 -5.24 32.05 -11.61
N LYS A 311 -5.50 33.33 -11.29
CA LYS A 311 -6.14 34.28 -12.22
C LYS A 311 -5.30 34.57 -13.48
N ARG A 312 -4.05 34.15 -13.54
CA ARG A 312 -3.11 34.33 -14.65
C ARG A 312 -2.90 33.03 -15.45
N GLY A 313 -3.65 31.97 -15.13
CA GLY A 313 -3.52 30.65 -15.78
C GLY A 313 -2.25 29.89 -15.40
N LYS A 314 -1.59 30.27 -14.30
CA LYS A 314 -0.45 29.53 -13.74
C LYS A 314 -0.93 28.73 -12.54
N GLY A 315 -0.41 27.52 -12.34
CA GLY A 315 -0.65 26.74 -11.13
C GLY A 315 -0.02 27.39 -9.90
N ASP A 316 -0.59 28.48 -9.39
CA ASP A 316 -0.02 29.16 -8.21
C ASP A 316 -0.40 28.48 -6.88
N GLY A 317 -1.01 27.29 -6.96
CA GLY A 317 -0.55 26.14 -6.18
C GLY A 317 -0.75 26.23 -4.67
N TYR A 318 -1.81 26.85 -4.18
CA TYR A 318 -2.15 26.74 -2.76
C TYR A 318 -2.88 25.42 -2.52
N TRP A 319 -2.19 24.51 -1.86
CA TRP A 319 -2.77 23.29 -1.31
C TRP A 319 -3.98 23.65 -0.45
N LEU A 320 -4.96 22.76 -0.43
CA LEU A 320 -6.05 22.91 0.51
C LEU A 320 -5.50 22.65 1.92
N GLU A 321 -5.59 23.69 2.74
CA GLU A 321 -5.26 23.61 4.15
C GLU A 321 -6.43 24.09 4.99
N ARG A 322 -6.62 23.46 6.13
CA ARG A 322 -7.65 23.82 7.11
C ARG A 322 -7.00 24.10 8.45
N GLU A 323 -7.52 25.11 9.14
CA GLU A 323 -7.16 25.38 10.51
C GLU A 323 -7.80 24.34 11.43
N ILE A 324 -6.98 23.69 12.24
CA ILE A 324 -7.42 22.84 13.33
C ILE A 324 -7.01 23.47 14.65
N ALA A 325 -7.92 23.41 15.59
CA ALA A 325 -7.68 23.91 16.92
C ALA A 325 -7.20 22.79 17.83
N ARG A 326 -6.09 23.04 18.50
CA ARG A 326 -5.55 22.19 19.54
C ARG A 326 -5.54 22.95 20.85
N THR A 327 -6.03 22.32 21.91
CA THR A 327 -5.81 22.79 23.28
C THR A 327 -4.82 21.82 23.91
N PRO A 328 -3.52 22.19 24.09
CA PRO A 328 -2.55 21.33 24.73
C PRO A 328 -3.01 20.93 26.15
N LEU A 329 -2.68 19.71 26.59
CA LEU A 329 -3.04 19.23 27.91
C LEU A 329 -2.49 20.18 28.99
N GLY A 330 -3.36 20.65 29.89
CA GLY A 330 -3.01 21.61 30.94
C GLY A 330 -2.90 23.07 30.49
N SER A 331 -3.20 23.39 29.22
CA SER A 331 -3.24 24.76 28.70
C SER A 331 -4.66 25.27 28.52
N VAL A 332 -4.89 26.53 28.87
CA VAL A 332 -6.12 27.27 28.54
C VAL A 332 -6.04 27.93 27.16
N LYS A 333 -4.83 27.99 26.56
CA LYS A 333 -4.59 28.66 25.28
C LYS A 333 -4.81 27.68 24.12
N ARG A 334 -5.76 28.03 23.25
CA ARG A 334 -6.00 27.37 21.97
C ARG A 334 -4.85 27.71 21.01
N VAL A 335 -4.18 26.68 20.51
CA VAL A 335 -3.23 26.76 19.40
C VAL A 335 -4.00 26.44 18.12
N VAL A 336 -3.80 27.25 17.09
CA VAL A 336 -4.37 27.00 15.77
C VAL A 336 -3.23 26.54 14.87
N GLU A 337 -3.37 25.35 14.30
CA GLU A 337 -2.42 24.75 13.37
C GLU A 337 -3.08 24.66 11.99
N SER A 338 -2.32 24.88 10.91
CA SER A 338 -2.81 24.67 9.54
C SER A 338 -2.39 23.29 9.07
N VAL A 339 -3.33 22.48 8.57
CA VAL A 339 -3.03 21.13 8.08
C VAL A 339 -3.39 20.97 6.61
N MET A 340 -2.49 20.39 5.83
CA MET A 340 -2.79 19.94 4.48
C MET A 340 -3.78 18.79 4.55
N CYS A 341 -4.91 18.93 3.85
CA CYS A 341 -6.03 18.01 3.95
C CYS A 341 -6.79 17.96 2.63
N VAL A 342 -7.93 17.28 2.65
CA VAL A 342 -8.91 17.29 1.55
C VAL A 342 -10.27 17.77 2.05
N GLU A 343 -11.13 18.10 1.10
CA GLU A 343 -12.55 18.42 1.34
C GLU A 343 -13.40 17.74 0.29
N GLU A 344 -14.63 17.38 0.65
CA GLU A 344 -15.60 16.85 -0.30
C GLU A 344 -16.03 17.91 -1.31
N GLY A 345 -15.92 17.56 -2.59
CA GLY A 345 -16.41 18.39 -3.69
C GLY A 345 -17.78 17.92 -4.16
N SER A 346 -18.33 18.64 -5.14
CA SER A 346 -19.54 18.20 -5.85
C SER A 346 -19.28 16.86 -6.56
N PRO A 347 -20.19 15.87 -6.46
CA PRO A 347 -20.02 14.59 -7.14
C PRO A 347 -19.87 14.71 -8.66
N LYS A 348 -18.91 13.99 -9.23
CA LYS A 348 -18.61 13.96 -10.67
C LYS A 348 -18.54 12.54 -11.20
N ASN A 349 -19.20 12.31 -12.33
CA ASN A 349 -18.86 11.24 -13.26
C ASN A 349 -17.76 11.74 -14.19
N LEU A 350 -17.07 10.82 -14.87
CA LEU A 350 -16.02 11.16 -15.84
C LEU A 350 -16.32 10.54 -17.19
N ARG A 351 -15.97 11.25 -18.25
CA ARG A 351 -15.84 10.65 -19.57
C ARG A 351 -14.48 9.97 -19.67
N ILE A 352 -14.44 8.80 -20.30
CA ILE A 352 -13.18 8.11 -20.58
C ILE A 352 -12.32 9.01 -21.45
N HIS A 353 -11.07 9.24 -21.06
CA HIS A 353 -10.13 9.92 -21.96
C HIS A 353 -9.55 8.87 -22.90
N VAL A 354 -9.86 9.00 -24.18
CA VAL A 354 -9.41 8.05 -25.20
C VAL A 354 -7.88 8.07 -25.23
N ARG A 355 -7.26 6.92 -24.95
CA ARG A 355 -5.80 6.79 -24.83
C ARG A 355 -5.18 7.75 -23.81
N GLY A 356 -5.94 8.15 -22.79
CA GLY A 356 -5.51 9.07 -21.73
C GLY A 356 -5.56 10.55 -22.11
N SER A 357 -5.98 10.90 -23.34
CA SER A 357 -6.05 12.28 -23.82
C SER A 357 -7.28 13.02 -23.26
N HIS A 358 -7.08 13.99 -22.37
CA HIS A 358 -8.18 14.78 -21.79
C HIS A 358 -8.91 15.67 -22.81
N LEU A 359 -8.39 15.78 -24.03
CA LEU A 359 -9.01 16.48 -25.15
C LEU A 359 -9.94 15.57 -25.97
N GLU A 360 -9.78 14.25 -25.86
CA GLU A 360 -10.56 13.25 -26.58
C GLU A 360 -11.43 12.46 -25.61
N LEU A 361 -12.68 12.89 -25.46
CA LEU A 361 -13.61 12.30 -24.49
C LEU A 361 -14.51 11.25 -25.14
N GLY A 362 -14.50 10.04 -24.58
CA GLY A 362 -15.39 8.94 -24.92
C GLY A 362 -16.65 8.92 -24.06
N GLU A 363 -17.14 7.71 -23.80
CA GLU A 363 -18.35 7.47 -23.02
C GLU A 363 -18.21 7.96 -21.57
N GLU A 364 -19.33 8.41 -21.00
CA GLU A 364 -19.40 8.75 -19.58
C GLU A 364 -19.53 7.49 -18.73
N VAL A 365 -18.71 7.42 -17.68
CA VAL A 365 -18.71 6.35 -16.69
C VAL A 365 -19.12 6.93 -15.34
N ARG A 366 -20.11 6.28 -14.72
CA ARG A 366 -20.53 6.61 -13.34
C ARG A 366 -19.38 6.31 -12.39
N ARG A 367 -19.12 7.23 -11.45
CA ARG A 367 -18.15 6.98 -10.38
C ARG A 367 -18.48 5.70 -9.62
N GLY A 368 -17.46 4.92 -9.29
CA GLY A 368 -17.63 3.54 -8.85
C GLY A 368 -16.34 2.87 -8.44
N LEU A 369 -16.46 1.63 -7.97
CA LEU A 369 -15.34 0.80 -7.57
C LEU A 369 -15.04 -0.23 -8.68
N PRO A 370 -13.79 -0.68 -8.86
CA PRO A 370 -13.45 -1.64 -9.91
C PRO A 370 -14.35 -2.88 -9.88
N LYS A 371 -14.98 -3.19 -11.02
CA LYS A 371 -15.99 -4.26 -11.14
C LYS A 371 -15.49 -5.60 -10.65
N ILE A 372 -14.26 -5.97 -10.99
CA ILE A 372 -13.69 -7.26 -10.58
C ILE A 372 -13.68 -7.44 -9.05
N LEU A 373 -13.42 -6.37 -8.30
CA LEU A 373 -13.36 -6.40 -6.85
C LEU A 373 -14.76 -6.25 -6.24
N SER A 374 -15.61 -5.40 -6.82
CA SER A 374 -16.95 -5.10 -6.29
C SER A 374 -17.99 -6.19 -6.57
N GLN A 375 -17.77 -7.05 -7.58
CA GLN A 375 -18.57 -8.25 -7.79
C GLN A 375 -18.34 -9.31 -6.70
N GLN A 376 -17.12 -9.38 -6.14
CA GLN A 376 -16.75 -10.36 -5.13
C GLN A 376 -17.13 -9.90 -3.71
N LEU A 377 -17.18 -8.59 -3.51
CA LEU A 377 -17.62 -7.94 -2.30
C LEU A 377 -18.54 -6.79 -2.69
N ALA A 378 -19.84 -6.97 -2.46
CA ALA A 378 -20.84 -5.96 -2.72
C ALA A 378 -20.44 -4.64 -2.02
N ALA A 379 -20.12 -3.65 -2.84
CA ALA A 379 -19.89 -2.30 -2.37
C ALA A 379 -21.22 -1.65 -1.96
N ALA A 380 -21.17 -0.75 -0.99
CA ALA A 380 -22.31 0.15 -0.78
C ALA A 380 -22.55 0.95 -2.07
N ASP A 381 -23.80 1.07 -2.49
CA ASP A 381 -24.15 1.91 -3.65
C ASP A 381 -23.71 3.35 -3.37
N ILE A 382 -23.08 3.97 -4.36
CA ILE A 382 -22.65 5.37 -4.27
C ILE A 382 -23.83 6.22 -4.73
N GLY A 383 -24.56 6.78 -3.78
CA GLY A 383 -25.74 7.60 -4.04
C GLY A 383 -25.41 8.81 -4.92
N PRO A 384 -26.41 9.36 -5.65
CA PRO A 384 -26.18 10.41 -6.64
C PRO A 384 -25.55 11.69 -6.06
N GLY A 385 -25.82 11.99 -4.78
CA GLY A 385 -25.26 13.14 -4.05
C GLY A 385 -23.95 12.89 -3.31
N GLU A 386 -23.40 11.68 -3.35
CA GLU A 386 -22.21 11.30 -2.56
C GLU A 386 -20.95 11.27 -3.42
N SER A 387 -19.80 11.72 -2.92
CA SER A 387 -18.54 11.62 -3.67
C SER A 387 -18.10 10.17 -3.94
N GLY A 388 -18.50 9.23 -3.09
CA GLY A 388 -18.03 7.85 -3.11
C GLY A 388 -16.79 7.58 -2.26
N ARG A 389 -16.14 8.61 -1.68
CA ARG A 389 -14.91 8.42 -0.88
C ARG A 389 -15.15 7.60 0.38
N LEU A 390 -16.24 7.86 1.10
CA LEU A 390 -16.58 7.11 2.30
C LEU A 390 -16.91 5.64 1.97
N GLN A 391 -17.61 5.40 0.87
CA GLN A 391 -17.91 4.06 0.35
C GLN A 391 -16.64 3.32 -0.05
N LEU A 392 -15.73 3.98 -0.77
CA LEU A 392 -14.41 3.45 -1.11
C LEU A 392 -13.62 3.08 0.15
N ALA A 393 -13.59 3.97 1.14
CA ALA A 393 -12.87 3.77 2.39
C ALA A 393 -13.37 2.52 3.13
N ARG A 394 -14.69 2.43 3.35
CA ARG A 394 -15.34 1.28 4.01
C ARG A 394 -15.16 -0.01 3.24
N TRP A 395 -15.21 0.05 1.90
CA TRP A 395 -15.09 -1.12 1.04
C TRP A 395 -13.65 -1.66 1.03
N ILE A 396 -12.63 -0.80 0.97
CA ILE A 396 -11.22 -1.21 1.06
C ILE A 396 -10.94 -1.87 2.41
N THR A 397 -11.57 -1.42 3.50
CA THR A 397 -11.32 -1.92 4.86
C THR A 397 -12.28 -3.02 5.30
N ASP A 398 -13.21 -3.47 4.44
CA ASP A 398 -14.06 -4.61 4.77
C ASP A 398 -13.18 -5.86 4.97
N PRO A 399 -13.37 -6.64 6.06
CA PRO A 399 -12.55 -7.81 6.36
C PRO A 399 -12.65 -8.92 5.29
N ARG A 400 -13.66 -8.87 4.41
CA ARG A 400 -13.84 -9.79 3.28
C ARG A 400 -13.13 -9.28 2.02
N HIS A 401 -12.65 -8.03 2.00
CA HIS A 401 -11.97 -7.45 0.85
C HIS A 401 -10.73 -8.31 0.51
N PRO A 402 -10.57 -8.75 -0.76
CA PRO A 402 -9.64 -9.81 -1.09
C PRO A 402 -8.17 -9.39 -1.07
N LEU A 403 -7.86 -8.10 -1.15
CA LEU A 403 -6.48 -7.60 -1.31
C LEU A 403 -5.91 -6.95 -0.06
N THR A 404 -6.65 -6.06 0.60
CA THR A 404 -6.12 -5.12 1.60
C THR A 404 -5.34 -5.81 2.72
N SER A 405 -5.94 -6.82 3.36
CA SER A 405 -5.26 -7.58 4.43
C SER A 405 -4.04 -8.36 3.93
N ARG A 406 -4.07 -8.86 2.69
CA ARG A 406 -2.93 -9.57 2.08
C ARG A 406 -1.78 -8.60 1.80
N VAL A 407 -2.09 -7.43 1.29
CA VAL A 407 -1.11 -6.38 0.96
C VAL A 407 -0.42 -5.91 2.23
N ILE A 408 -1.17 -5.56 3.28
CA ILE A 408 -0.55 -5.10 4.53
C ILE A 408 0.27 -6.21 5.21
N ALA A 409 -0.20 -7.46 5.20
CA ALA A 409 0.56 -8.59 5.72
C ALA A 409 1.89 -8.78 4.98
N ASN A 410 1.87 -8.72 3.64
CA ASN A 410 3.09 -8.78 2.83
C ASN A 410 4.05 -7.62 3.12
N ARG A 411 3.51 -6.40 3.31
CA ARG A 411 4.32 -5.22 3.65
C ARG A 411 4.98 -5.36 5.02
N ILE A 412 4.26 -5.85 6.03
CA ILE A 412 4.83 -6.12 7.35
C ILE A 412 5.92 -7.19 7.23
N TRP A 413 5.66 -8.25 6.47
CA TRP A 413 6.61 -9.35 6.28
C TRP A 413 7.87 -8.94 5.51
N GLN A 414 7.76 -8.01 4.57
CA GLN A 414 8.91 -7.51 3.78
C GLN A 414 10.04 -6.95 4.65
N TRP A 415 9.73 -6.48 5.87
CA TRP A 415 10.67 -5.87 6.79
C TRP A 415 11.13 -6.79 7.93
N HIS A 416 10.84 -8.10 7.84
CA HIS A 416 11.23 -9.14 8.80
C HIS A 416 11.97 -10.29 8.11
#